data_AF-A0A949G9N4-F1
#
_entry.id   AF-A0A949G9N4-F1
#
_cell.length_a   1.000
_cell.length_b   1.000
_cell.length_c   1.000
_cell.angle_alpha   90.00
_cell.angle_beta   90.00
_cell.angle_gamma   90.00
#
_symmetry.space_group_name_H-M   'P 1'
#
loop_
_entity.id
_entity.type
_entity.pdbx_description
1 polymer ?
#
loop_
_entity_poly.entity_id
_entity_poly.type
_entity_poly.pdbx_seq_one_letter_code
_entity_poly.pdbx_strand_id
1 'polypeptide(L)'
;MRKLALALLFAAFSLAQGQTAKTTTPAPTPTPQLQDLYGAGAAFSPGSNQLYAATAFEAHHLTGDTYTFTDFVLVPTKVTTGTTTSTVFSKDIGVGAAVKLFDAGKYGFYTTGTGGPSWTGSDTTWQFNYGGTVPIRFRQTSFYIMPIVTGVSSGNGTSLMYEICIAWGK
;
A
#
# COMPACT_ATOMS: atom_id res chain seq x y z
N MET A 1 45.03 -58.02 -46.78
CA MET A 1 44.56 -58.46 -45.45
C MET A 1 44.36 -57.26 -44.52
N ARG A 2 43.35 -56.44 -44.79
CA ARG A 2 42.97 -55.25 -44.02
C ARG A 2 41.45 -55.27 -43.93
N LYS A 3 40.89 -55.54 -42.75
CA LYS A 3 39.49 -55.33 -42.31
C LYS A 3 39.25 -56.21 -41.08
N LEU A 4 39.72 -55.77 -39.90
CA LEU A 4 39.24 -56.29 -38.61
C LEU A 4 39.74 -55.44 -37.43
N ALA A 5 39.45 -54.13 -37.41
CA ALA A 5 39.80 -53.28 -36.25
C ALA A 5 38.93 -52.02 -36.12
N LEU A 6 37.66 -52.07 -36.56
CA LEU A 6 36.77 -50.91 -36.52
C LEU A 6 35.33 -51.25 -36.08
N ALA A 7 35.19 -52.20 -35.15
CA ALA A 7 33.89 -52.59 -34.60
C ALA A 7 33.80 -52.53 -33.07
N LEU A 8 34.89 -52.21 -32.37
CA LEU A 8 34.94 -52.20 -30.89
C LEU A 8 34.96 -50.81 -30.25
N LEU A 9 34.92 -49.72 -31.03
CA LEU A 9 34.88 -48.36 -30.48
C LEU A 9 33.48 -47.74 -30.36
N PHE A 10 32.41 -48.41 -30.80
CA PHE A 10 31.05 -47.85 -30.78
C PHE A 10 30.09 -48.51 -29.78
N ALA A 11 30.53 -49.49 -28.99
CA ALA A 11 29.68 -50.21 -28.04
C ALA A 11 29.76 -49.71 -26.57
N ALA A 12 30.49 -48.63 -26.29
CA ALA A 12 30.70 -48.12 -24.93
C ALA A 12 30.05 -46.75 -24.65
N PHE A 13 29.11 -46.30 -25.49
CA PHE A 13 28.48 -44.98 -25.38
C PHE A 13 26.95 -44.99 -25.25
N SER A 14 26.36 -46.05 -24.70
CA SER A 14 24.91 -46.17 -24.56
C SER A 14 24.41 -46.45 -23.14
N LEU A 15 25.17 -46.06 -22.11
CA LEU A 15 24.72 -46.11 -20.71
C LEU A 15 25.13 -44.86 -19.93
N ALA A 16 24.73 -43.70 -20.42
CA ALA A 16 24.55 -42.52 -19.58
C ALA A 16 23.06 -42.20 -19.58
N GLN A 17 22.29 -42.92 -18.76
CA GLN A 17 20.96 -42.46 -18.38
C GLN A 17 21.15 -41.10 -17.70
N GLY A 18 20.84 -40.04 -18.42
CA GLY A 18 20.87 -38.68 -17.90
C GLY A 18 19.93 -38.60 -16.71
N GLN A 19 20.49 -38.61 -15.50
CA GLN A 19 19.82 -38.03 -14.35
C GLN A 19 19.70 -36.54 -14.65
N THR A 20 18.58 -36.12 -15.24
CA THR A 20 18.17 -34.72 -15.19
C THR A 20 18.07 -34.36 -13.71
N ALA A 21 19.09 -33.67 -13.22
CA ALA A 21 19.07 -33.07 -11.90
C ALA A 21 17.77 -32.27 -11.82
N LYS A 22 16.87 -32.70 -10.94
CA LYS A 22 15.65 -31.98 -10.64
C LYS A 22 16.10 -30.67 -10.01
N THR A 23 16.19 -29.61 -10.80
CA THR A 23 16.42 -28.26 -10.32
C THR A 23 15.22 -27.92 -9.44
N THR A 24 15.33 -28.21 -8.16
CA THR A 24 14.39 -27.73 -7.16
C THR A 24 14.63 -26.24 -7.05
N THR A 25 13.95 -25.47 -7.91
CA THR A 25 13.82 -24.03 -7.69
C THR A 25 13.33 -23.88 -6.26
N PRO A 26 14.09 -23.22 -5.37
CA PRO A 26 13.65 -23.01 -4.01
C PRO A 26 12.27 -22.37 -4.06
N ALA A 27 11.32 -22.93 -3.30
CA ALA A 27 10.00 -22.33 -3.18
C ALA A 27 10.19 -20.85 -2.79
N PRO A 28 9.46 -19.92 -3.43
CA PRO A 28 9.59 -18.51 -3.07
C PRO A 28 9.32 -18.39 -1.57
N THR A 29 10.27 -17.81 -0.83
CA THR A 29 10.08 -17.52 0.59
C THR A 29 8.81 -16.70 0.72
N PRO A 30 7.82 -17.13 1.53
CA PRO A 30 6.60 -16.36 1.70
C PRO A 30 6.96 -14.96 2.18
N THR A 31 6.52 -13.94 1.44
CA THR A 31 6.62 -12.56 1.89
C THR A 31 5.85 -12.46 3.21
N PRO A 32 6.47 -11.97 4.30
CA PRO A 32 5.76 -11.78 5.56
C PRO A 32 4.48 -10.99 5.30
N GLN A 33 3.34 -11.55 5.68
CA GLN A 33 2.09 -10.80 5.63
C GLN A 33 2.15 -9.67 6.64
N LEU A 34 1.83 -8.47 6.16
CA LEU A 34 1.52 -7.31 6.96
C LEU A 34 0.35 -7.71 7.87
N GLN A 35 0.42 -7.51 9.18
CA GLN A 35 -0.68 -7.80 10.10
C GLN A 35 -1.35 -6.52 10.54
N ASP A 36 -0.62 -5.64 11.20
CA ASP A 36 -1.17 -4.39 11.70
C ASP A 36 -0.20 -3.26 11.40
N LEU A 37 -0.73 -2.15 10.89
CA LEU A 37 0.02 -0.92 10.62
C LEU A 37 -0.68 0.27 11.24
N TYR A 38 0.11 1.13 11.83
CA TYR A 38 -0.31 2.45 12.26
C TYR A 38 0.64 3.45 11.64
N GLY A 39 0.13 4.58 11.18
CA GLY A 39 0.98 5.61 10.60
C GLY A 39 0.48 6.99 10.90
N ALA A 40 1.40 7.94 10.81
CA ALA A 40 1.11 9.36 10.91
C ALA A 40 1.99 10.13 9.93
N GLY A 41 1.50 11.28 9.48
CA GLY A 41 2.15 12.03 8.44
C GLY A 41 1.43 13.31 8.05
N ALA A 42 1.63 13.69 6.80
CA ALA A 42 1.07 14.89 6.22
C ALA A 42 0.28 14.56 4.94
N ALA A 43 -0.78 15.32 4.73
CA ALA A 43 -1.67 15.26 3.59
C ALA A 43 -1.63 16.60 2.83
N PHE A 44 -1.75 16.51 1.51
CA PHE A 44 -1.76 17.64 0.60
C PHE A 44 -2.84 17.47 -0.45
N SER A 45 -3.73 18.46 -0.60
CA SER A 45 -4.76 18.45 -1.64
C SER A 45 -4.68 19.73 -2.49
N PRO A 46 -4.07 19.69 -3.69
CA PRO A 46 -3.87 20.88 -4.52
C PRO A 46 -5.18 21.47 -5.09
N GLY A 47 -6.25 20.67 -5.12
CA GLY A 47 -7.58 21.09 -5.57
C GLY A 47 -8.49 21.58 -4.45
N SER A 48 -7.99 21.65 -3.21
CA SER A 48 -8.78 22.05 -2.05
C SER A 48 -8.45 23.48 -1.60
N ASN A 49 -9.43 24.13 -0.98
CA ASN A 49 -9.21 25.40 -0.27
C ASN A 49 -8.27 25.23 0.93
N GLN A 50 -8.17 24.02 1.47
CA GLN A 50 -7.23 23.65 2.51
C GLN A 50 -6.13 22.77 1.92
N LEU A 51 -4.98 23.38 1.66
CA LEU A 51 -3.88 22.72 0.95
C LEU A 51 -3.19 21.64 1.77
N TYR A 52 -3.10 21.79 3.10
CA TYR A 52 -2.33 20.91 3.96
C TYR A 52 -3.15 20.44 5.15
N ALA A 53 -2.96 19.17 5.52
CA ALA A 53 -3.54 18.59 6.71
C ALA A 53 -2.53 17.63 7.36
N ALA A 54 -2.68 17.37 8.66
CA ALA A 54 -2.01 16.21 9.26
C ALA A 54 -2.85 14.97 8.95
N THR A 55 -2.22 13.82 8.74
CA THR A 55 -2.93 12.55 8.54
C THR A 55 -2.42 11.50 9.52
N ALA A 56 -3.27 10.56 9.88
CA ALA A 56 -2.91 9.33 10.55
C ALA A 56 -3.82 8.21 10.07
N PHE A 57 -3.33 6.98 10.04
CA PHE A 57 -4.14 5.84 9.68
C PHE A 57 -3.86 4.66 10.59
N GLU A 58 -4.82 3.74 10.62
CA GLU A 58 -4.68 2.40 11.18
C GLU A 58 -5.17 1.38 10.14
N ALA A 59 -4.45 0.29 9.99
CA ALA A 59 -4.80 -0.81 9.11
C ALA A 59 -4.63 -2.13 9.86
N HIS A 60 -5.70 -2.92 9.94
CA HIS A 60 -5.70 -4.22 10.62
C HIS A 60 -6.01 -5.34 9.67
N HIS A 61 -5.20 -6.38 9.68
CA HIS A 61 -5.41 -7.57 8.85
C HIS A 61 -6.70 -8.28 9.25
N LEU A 62 -7.53 -8.55 8.25
CA LEU A 62 -8.77 -9.31 8.42
C LEU A 62 -8.57 -10.76 8.01
N THR A 63 -8.29 -10.95 6.72
CA THR A 63 -8.13 -12.27 6.09
C THR A 63 -7.53 -12.12 4.70
N GLY A 64 -6.75 -13.11 4.26
CA GLY A 64 -6.08 -13.07 2.96
C GLY A 64 -5.23 -11.82 2.82
N ASP A 65 -5.43 -11.05 1.73
CA ASP A 65 -4.76 -9.76 1.52
C ASP A 65 -5.72 -8.56 1.73
N THR A 66 -6.65 -8.70 2.67
CA THR A 66 -7.64 -7.67 3.04
C THR A 66 -7.42 -7.16 4.46
N TYR A 67 -7.57 -5.85 4.63
CA TYR A 67 -7.35 -5.12 5.88
C TYR A 67 -8.54 -4.20 6.13
N THR A 68 -8.96 -4.01 7.39
CA THR A 68 -9.68 -2.78 7.73
C THR A 68 -8.71 -1.61 7.56
N PHE A 69 -9.22 -0.47 7.15
CA PHE A 69 -8.41 0.73 6.97
C PHE A 69 -9.21 1.94 7.47
N THR A 70 -8.67 2.62 8.46
CA THR A 70 -9.20 3.89 8.95
C THR A 70 -8.16 4.97 8.69
N ASP A 71 -8.59 6.04 8.06
CA ASP A 71 -7.81 7.23 7.78
C ASP A 71 -8.38 8.43 8.55
N PHE A 72 -7.50 9.22 9.13
CA PHE A 72 -7.81 10.38 9.95
C PHE A 72 -7.08 11.58 9.39
N VAL A 73 -7.83 12.57 8.90
CA VAL A 73 -7.25 13.80 8.39
C VAL A 73 -7.64 14.97 9.28
N LEU A 74 -6.65 15.75 9.70
CA LEU A 74 -6.82 16.93 10.52
C LEU A 74 -6.62 18.18 9.66
N VAL A 75 -7.73 18.79 9.27
CA VAL A 75 -7.77 19.94 8.35
C VAL A 75 -7.80 21.25 9.15
N PRO A 76 -6.85 22.17 8.92
CA PRO A 76 -6.89 23.50 9.52
C PRO A 76 -7.89 24.39 8.77
N THR A 77 -8.94 24.84 9.46
CA THR A 77 -9.96 25.75 8.93
C THR A 77 -9.87 27.10 9.63
N LYS A 78 -9.90 28.19 8.86
CA LYS A 78 -9.96 29.54 9.41
C LYS A 78 -11.42 29.91 9.69
N VAL A 79 -11.72 30.28 10.93
CA VAL A 79 -13.03 30.76 11.35
C VAL A 79 -12.88 32.23 11.74
N THR A 80 -13.73 33.08 11.16
CA THR A 80 -13.76 34.50 11.46
C THR A 80 -15.03 34.83 12.24
N THR A 81 -14.86 35.33 13.46
CA THR A 81 -15.96 35.78 14.33
C THR A 81 -15.74 37.25 14.65
N GLY A 82 -16.55 38.12 14.05
CA GLY A 82 -16.34 39.57 14.11
C GLY A 82 -15.06 39.98 13.38
N THR A 83 -14.15 40.67 14.07
CA THR A 83 -12.83 41.08 13.53
C THR A 83 -11.72 40.06 13.79
N THR A 84 -11.99 38.99 14.54
CA THR A 84 -10.98 38.00 14.93
C THR A 84 -11.04 36.80 14.00
N THR A 85 -9.89 36.44 13.43
CA THR A 85 -9.71 35.19 12.68
C THR A 85 -8.91 34.20 13.51
N SER A 86 -9.46 33.02 13.75
CA SER A 86 -8.82 31.92 14.48
C SER A 86 -8.70 30.69 13.59
N THR A 87 -7.65 29.88 13.81
CA THR A 87 -7.52 28.58 13.17
C THR A 87 -8.12 27.52 14.10
N VAL A 88 -9.11 26.79 13.61
CA VAL A 88 -9.66 25.59 14.25
C VAL A 88 -9.24 24.36 13.44
N PHE A 89 -9.18 23.22 14.09
CA PHE A 89 -8.85 21.97 13.43
C PHE A 89 -10.09 21.09 13.35
N SER A 90 -10.51 20.78 12.13
CA SER A 90 -11.56 19.81 11.85
C SER A 90 -10.94 18.43 11.68
N LYS A 91 -11.64 17.39 12.15
CA LYS A 91 -11.22 16.00 12.00
C LYS A 91 -12.17 15.29 11.04
N ASP A 92 -11.59 14.83 9.94
CA ASP A 92 -12.25 13.98 8.95
C ASP A 92 -11.79 12.53 9.15
N ILE A 93 -12.73 11.60 9.03
CA ILE A 93 -12.48 10.18 9.27
C ILE A 93 -13.04 9.38 8.10
N GLY A 94 -12.17 8.67 7.39
CA GLY A 94 -12.54 7.70 6.38
C GLY A 94 -12.39 6.29 6.95
N VAL A 95 -13.45 5.48 6.94
CA VAL A 95 -13.39 4.08 7.38
C VAL A 95 -13.69 3.17 6.22
N GLY A 96 -12.97 2.06 6.07
CA GLY A 96 -13.31 1.03 5.12
C GLY A 96 -12.29 -0.09 5.08
N ALA A 97 -11.88 -0.49 3.87
CA ALA A 97 -11.02 -1.63 3.66
C ALA A 97 -9.88 -1.32 2.69
N ALA A 98 -8.71 -1.89 2.96
CA ALA A 98 -7.62 -1.96 2.01
C ALA A 98 -7.51 -3.39 1.46
N VAL A 99 -7.44 -3.54 0.14
CA VAL A 99 -7.32 -4.84 -0.53
C VAL A 99 -6.10 -4.81 -1.44
N LYS A 100 -5.23 -5.81 -1.34
CA LYS A 100 -4.10 -5.93 -2.26
C LYS A 100 -4.60 -6.27 -3.66
N LEU A 101 -4.19 -5.46 -4.63
CA LEU A 101 -4.51 -5.66 -6.04
C LEU A 101 -3.50 -6.60 -6.71
N PHE A 102 -2.21 -6.33 -6.52
CA PHE A 102 -1.12 -7.09 -7.12
C PHE A 102 0.20 -6.81 -6.39
N ASP A 103 1.20 -7.66 -6.64
CA ASP A 103 2.59 -7.42 -6.26
C ASP A 103 3.40 -6.97 -7.48
N ALA A 104 4.27 -5.97 -7.31
CA ALA A 104 5.34 -5.66 -8.26
C ALA A 104 6.70 -5.84 -7.57
N GLY A 105 7.31 -7.00 -7.78
CA GLY A 105 8.52 -7.41 -7.06
C GLY A 105 8.22 -7.62 -5.57
N LYS A 106 8.85 -6.81 -4.70
CA LYS A 106 8.67 -6.89 -3.24
C LYS A 106 7.61 -5.91 -2.69
N TYR A 107 6.96 -5.16 -3.56
CA TYR A 107 5.99 -4.12 -3.17
C TYR A 107 4.57 -4.60 -3.48
N GLY A 108 3.71 -4.63 -2.47
CA GLY A 108 2.29 -4.86 -2.62
C GLY A 108 1.58 -3.53 -2.93
N PHE A 109 0.72 -3.53 -3.94
CA PHE A 109 -0.13 -2.39 -4.27
C PHE A 109 -1.51 -2.65 -3.73
N TYR A 110 -2.01 -1.74 -2.90
CA TYR A 110 -3.30 -1.85 -2.24
C TYR A 110 -4.22 -0.76 -2.78
N THR A 111 -5.47 -1.12 -3.05
CA THR A 111 -6.53 -0.11 -3.10
C THR A 111 -7.05 0.13 -1.70
N THR A 112 -7.38 1.36 -1.39
CA THR A 112 -8.07 1.75 -0.17
C THR A 112 -9.47 2.22 -0.56
N GLY A 113 -10.50 1.50 -0.13
CA GLY A 113 -11.86 1.97 -0.18
C GLY A 113 -12.22 2.51 1.18
N THR A 114 -12.27 3.83 1.36
CA THR A 114 -12.75 4.47 2.58
C THR A 114 -14.02 5.21 2.26
N GLY A 115 -15.02 5.08 3.13
CA GLY A 115 -16.24 5.87 3.10
C GLY A 115 -16.52 6.38 4.50
N GLY A 116 -16.62 7.69 4.66
CA GLY A 116 -16.85 8.26 6.00
C GLY A 116 -17.22 9.73 5.95
N PRO A 117 -18.09 10.19 6.87
CA PRO A 117 -18.41 11.60 7.01
C PRO A 117 -17.35 12.34 7.82
N SER A 118 -17.12 13.62 7.50
CA SER A 118 -16.51 14.56 8.46
C SER A 118 -17.34 14.62 9.74
N TRP A 119 -16.72 14.38 10.90
CA TRP A 119 -17.45 14.31 12.18
C TRP A 119 -17.41 15.65 12.94
N THR A 120 -16.57 16.62 12.56
CA THR A 120 -16.54 17.92 13.27
C THR A 120 -17.38 18.98 12.55
N GLY A 121 -18.71 18.92 12.77
CA GLY A 121 -19.67 20.03 12.95
C GLY A 121 -19.76 21.24 12.00
N SER A 122 -18.81 21.48 11.09
CA SER A 122 -18.79 22.66 10.22
C SER A 122 -18.28 22.41 8.81
N ASP A 123 -17.64 21.26 8.54
CA ASP A 123 -17.06 20.98 7.23
C ASP A 123 -17.40 19.56 6.74
N THR A 124 -18.65 19.33 6.33
CA THR A 124 -19.07 18.07 5.68
C THR A 124 -18.51 17.91 4.25
N THR A 125 -17.46 18.66 3.90
CA THR A 125 -17.00 18.79 2.52
C THR A 125 -16.02 17.70 2.10
N TRP A 126 -15.39 16.94 2.99
CA TRP A 126 -14.47 15.90 2.56
C TRP A 126 -15.09 14.52 2.80
N GLN A 127 -15.48 13.89 1.70
CA GLN A 127 -15.85 12.47 1.68
C GLN A 127 -14.74 11.70 1.00
N PHE A 128 -14.11 10.80 1.74
CA PHE A 128 -13.19 9.83 1.17
C PHE A 128 -14.00 8.84 0.33
N ASN A 129 -13.48 8.48 -0.85
CA ASN A 129 -14.17 7.58 -1.77
C ASN A 129 -13.35 6.33 -2.10
N TYR A 130 -12.16 6.55 -2.64
CA TYR A 130 -11.28 5.50 -3.14
C TYR A 130 -9.85 5.98 -3.12
N GLY A 131 -8.90 5.07 -3.12
CA GLY A 131 -7.50 5.41 -3.11
C GLY A 131 -6.61 4.21 -3.34
N GLY A 132 -5.32 4.44 -3.14
CA GLY A 132 -4.34 3.39 -3.13
C GLY A 132 -3.10 3.76 -2.34
N THR A 133 -2.41 2.72 -1.90
CA THR A 133 -1.18 2.85 -1.13
C THR A 133 -0.20 1.72 -1.45
N VAL A 134 1.08 2.01 -1.21
CA VAL A 134 2.18 1.06 -1.37
C VAL A 134 3.05 1.13 -0.12
N PRO A 135 2.96 0.17 0.80
CA PRO A 135 3.86 0.14 1.95
C PRO A 135 5.29 -0.21 1.53
N ILE A 136 6.22 0.70 1.81
CA ILE A 136 7.64 0.56 1.50
C ILE A 136 8.40 0.34 2.81
N ARG A 137 8.75 -0.92 3.11
CA ARG A 137 9.45 -1.30 4.34
C ARG A 137 10.88 -0.74 4.38
N PHE A 138 11.24 -0.12 5.50
CA PHE A 138 12.62 0.27 5.79
C PHE A 138 13.44 -0.95 6.22
N ARG A 139 14.21 -1.52 5.28
CA ARG A 139 15.08 -2.69 5.54
C ARG A 139 14.28 -3.82 6.22
N GLN A 140 14.87 -4.53 7.17
CA GLN A 140 14.22 -5.58 7.97
C GLN A 140 13.57 -5.03 9.26
N THR A 141 13.26 -3.73 9.32
CA THR A 141 12.63 -3.11 10.50
C THR A 141 11.11 -3.22 10.48
N SER A 142 10.44 -2.82 11.55
CA SER A 142 8.97 -2.69 11.60
C SER A 142 8.46 -1.36 11.06
N PHE A 143 9.30 -0.54 10.42
CA PHE A 143 8.92 0.77 9.89
C PHE A 143 8.70 0.75 8.38
N TYR A 144 7.78 1.58 7.92
CA TYR A 144 7.38 1.72 6.52
C TYR A 144 7.23 3.20 6.14
N ILE A 145 7.50 3.54 4.88
CA ILE A 145 6.93 4.73 4.23
C ILE A 145 5.67 4.29 3.52
N MET A 146 4.58 5.03 3.72
CA MET A 146 3.31 4.77 3.08
C MET A 146 2.83 6.02 2.33
N PRO A 147 3.17 6.14 1.03
CA PRO A 147 2.43 7.04 0.16
C PRO A 147 1.00 6.54 0.04
N ILE A 148 0.03 7.43 0.25
CA ILE A 148 -1.40 7.16 0.06
C ILE A 148 -1.92 8.23 -0.90
N VAL A 149 -2.75 7.82 -1.86
CA VAL A 149 -3.47 8.74 -2.73
C VAL A 149 -4.94 8.44 -2.57
N THR A 150 -5.72 9.45 -2.18
CA THR A 150 -7.14 9.30 -1.90
C THR A 150 -7.94 10.31 -2.71
N GLY A 151 -8.99 9.83 -3.38
CA GLY A 151 -10.02 10.65 -4.00
C GLY A 151 -10.96 11.20 -2.94
N VAL A 152 -10.97 12.52 -2.80
CA VAL A 152 -11.81 13.24 -1.84
C VAL A 152 -12.86 14.01 -2.61
N SER A 153 -14.14 13.71 -2.38
CA SER A 153 -15.23 14.48 -2.96
C SER A 153 -15.68 15.57 -2.01
N SER A 154 -15.85 16.76 -2.58
CA SER A 154 -16.48 17.92 -1.95
C SER A 154 -17.65 18.42 -2.77
N GLY A 155 -18.42 19.36 -2.22
CA GLY A 155 -19.55 19.98 -2.92
C GLY A 155 -19.19 20.57 -4.31
N ASN A 156 -17.89 20.73 -4.62
CA ASN A 156 -17.38 21.25 -5.88
C ASN A 156 -16.77 20.16 -6.80
N GLY A 157 -16.87 18.88 -6.46
CA GLY A 157 -16.34 17.76 -7.25
C GLY A 157 -15.31 16.91 -6.50
N THR A 158 -14.68 15.97 -7.21
CA THR A 158 -13.66 15.07 -6.64
C THR A 158 -12.26 15.60 -6.94
N SER A 159 -11.45 15.76 -5.90
CA SER A 159 -10.04 16.10 -5.99
C SER A 159 -9.16 14.94 -5.47
N LEU A 160 -7.89 14.95 -5.82
CA LEU A 160 -6.91 14.04 -5.24
C LEU A 160 -6.29 14.66 -4.00
N MET A 161 -6.14 13.84 -2.96
CA MET A 161 -5.33 14.11 -1.79
C MET A 161 -4.15 13.15 -1.80
N TYR A 162 -2.96 13.71 -1.58
CA TYR A 162 -1.70 12.99 -1.53
C TYR A 162 -1.19 13.00 -0.11
N GLU A 163 -0.84 11.84 0.39
CA GLU A 163 -0.43 11.66 1.77
C GLU A 163 0.88 10.91 1.82
N ILE A 164 1.69 11.23 2.81
CA ILE A 164 2.90 10.49 3.13
C ILE A 164 2.95 10.24 4.62
N CYS A 165 2.87 8.95 4.98
CA CYS A 165 2.93 8.52 6.36
C CYS A 165 4.24 7.77 6.64
N ILE A 166 4.78 7.99 7.82
CA ILE A 166 5.71 7.06 8.44
C ILE A 166 4.85 6.12 9.28
N ALA A 167 4.94 4.83 8.96
CA ALA A 167 4.14 3.80 9.59
C ALA A 167 5.01 2.78 10.34
N TRP A 168 4.43 2.14 11.34
CA TRP A 168 5.05 1.08 12.10
C TRP A 168 4.06 -0.05 12.33
N GLY A 169 4.56 -1.28 12.34
CA GLY A 169 3.70 -2.45 12.33
C GLY A 169 4.43 -3.79 12.37
N LYS A 170 3.65 -4.86 12.38
CA LYS A 170 4.14 -6.23 12.28
C LYS A 170 3.79 -6.82 10.92
#